data_AF-A0A0F4R5Q7-F1
#
_entry.id   AF-A0A0F4R5Q7-F1
#
_cell.length_a   1.000
_cell.length_b   1.000
_cell.length_c   1.000
_cell.angle_alpha   90.00
_cell.angle_beta   90.00
_cell.angle_gamma   90.00
#
_symmetry.space_group_name_H-M   'P 1'
#
loop_
_entity.id
_entity.type
_entity.pdbx_description
1 polymer ?
#
loop_
_entity_poly.entity_id
_entity_poly.type
_entity_poly.pdbx_seq_one_letter_code
_entity_poly.pdbx_strand_id
1 'polypeptide(L)'
;MYLIRTRLNTLYAGVTTDVDRRFKEHASNSKKGARYLRGKGPLALMWHQAIGDKREAMSIEYKIKQIDRKKKLSLIHGSLTLDDILAHNK
;
A
#
# COMPACT_ATOMS: atom_id res chain seq x y z
N MET A 1 3.59 5.18 3.77
CA MET A 1 3.20 3.85 3.22
C MET A 1 1.82 3.97 2.59
N TYR A 2 1.50 3.19 1.56
CA TYR A 2 0.18 3.22 0.89
C TYR A 2 -0.27 1.85 0.39
N LEU A 3 -1.58 1.71 0.17
CA LEU A 3 -2.24 0.58 -0.50
C LEU A 3 -2.99 1.08 -1.74
N ILE A 4 -2.74 0.43 -2.88
CA ILE A 4 -3.44 0.68 -4.15
C ILE A 4 -4.25 -0.54 -4.53
N ARG A 5 -5.51 -0.34 -4.94
CA ARG A 5 -6.35 -1.37 -5.56
C ARG A 5 -6.27 -1.28 -7.07
N THR A 6 -6.15 -2.42 -7.73
CA THR A 6 -6.21 -2.56 -9.20
C THR A 6 -7.63 -2.90 -9.67
N ARG A 7 -7.87 -2.85 -10.99
CA ARG A 7 -9.14 -3.31 -11.59
C ARG A 7 -9.49 -4.76 -11.26
N LEU A 8 -8.49 -5.61 -11.04
CA LEU A 8 -8.66 -7.02 -10.66
C LEU A 8 -8.89 -7.19 -9.15
N ASN A 9 -9.19 -6.11 -8.43
CA ASN A 9 -9.36 -6.06 -6.99
C ASN A 9 -8.13 -6.51 -6.18
N THR A 10 -6.96 -6.71 -6.79
CA THR A 10 -5.73 -7.00 -6.04
C THR A 10 -5.20 -5.75 -5.34
N LEU A 11 -4.53 -5.93 -4.21
CA LEU A 11 -3.92 -4.84 -3.44
C LEU A 11 -2.40 -4.84 -3.64
N TYR A 12 -1.85 -3.68 -3.97
CA TYR A 12 -0.43 -3.40 -4.03
C TYR A 12 -0.03 -2.52 -2.83
N ALA A 13 1.03 -2.91 -2.13
CA ALA A 13 1.60 -2.12 -1.04
C ALA A 13 2.90 -1.46 -1.49
N GLY A 14 3.12 -0.22 -1.06
CA GLY A 14 4.34 0.53 -1.36
C GLY A 14 4.67 1.58 -0.31
N VAL A 15 5.91 2.08 -0.38
CA VAL A 15 6.40 3.20 0.43
C VAL A 15 6.94 4.31 -0.47
N THR A 16 6.85 5.54 0.02
CA THR A 16 7.28 6.78 -0.64
C THR A 16 7.23 7.90 0.38
N THR A 17 8.02 8.95 0.18
CA THR A 17 7.94 10.22 0.91
C THR A 17 6.85 11.14 0.36
N ASP A 18 6.38 10.87 -0.86
CA ASP A 18 5.34 11.63 -1.56
C ASP A 18 4.36 10.65 -2.22
N VAL A 19 3.18 10.51 -1.62
CA VAL A 19 2.15 9.54 -2.04
C VAL A 19 1.46 9.98 -3.31
N ASP A 20 1.12 11.26 -3.42
CA ASP A 20 0.38 11.80 -4.56
C ASP A 20 1.20 11.73 -5.85
N ARG A 21 2.46 12.15 -5.81
CA ARG A 21 3.36 12.01 -6.96
C ARG A 21 3.53 10.55 -7.34
N ARG A 22 3.76 9.66 -6.36
CA ARG A 22 3.99 8.23 -6.63
C ARG A 22 2.74 7.55 -7.19
N PHE A 23 1.56 7.93 -6.73
CA PHE A 23 0.29 7.44 -7.27
C PHE A 23 0.10 7.88 -8.73
N LYS A 24 0.36 9.16 -9.05
CA LYS A 24 0.30 9.67 -10.44
C LYS A 24 1.29 8.93 -11.36
N GLU A 25 2.50 8.65 -10.89
CA GLU A 25 3.49 7.86 -11.63
C GLU A 25 2.99 6.45 -11.96
N HIS A 26 2.30 5.78 -11.01
CA HIS A 26 1.67 4.47 -11.26
C HIS A 26 0.48 4.58 -12.21
N ALA A 27 -0.41 5.55 -12.00
CA ALA A 27 -1.64 5.73 -12.77
C ALA A 27 -1.38 6.12 -14.23
N SER A 28 -0.27 6.82 -14.50
CA SER A 28 0.15 7.21 -15.86
C SER A 28 0.63 6.04 -16.74
N ASN A 29 0.71 4.81 -16.22
CA ASN A 29 1.29 3.64 -16.92
C ASN A 29 2.71 3.86 -17.47
N SER A 30 3.44 4.83 -16.92
CA SER A 30 4.80 5.15 -17.37
C SER A 30 5.84 4.16 -16.82
N LYS A 31 7.06 4.21 -17.38
CA LYS A 31 8.22 3.44 -16.87
C LYS A 31 8.62 3.83 -15.43
N LYS A 32 8.15 4.98 -14.92
CA LYS A 32 8.42 5.45 -13.55
C LYS A 32 7.57 4.69 -12.50
N GLY A 33 6.43 4.14 -12.89
CA GLY A 33 5.56 3.33 -12.05
C GLY A 33 6.10 1.92 -11.79
N ALA A 34 5.52 1.24 -10.80
CA ALA A 34 5.86 -0.14 -10.48
C ALA A 34 5.53 -1.07 -11.65
N ARG A 35 6.45 -1.98 -12.00
CA ARG A 35 6.24 -2.98 -13.05
C ARG A 35 4.94 -3.76 -12.88
N TYR A 36 4.59 -4.11 -11.63
CA TYR A 36 3.36 -4.84 -11.34
C TYR A 36 2.08 -4.06 -11.69
N LEU A 37 2.08 -2.73 -11.56
CA LEU A 37 0.88 -1.90 -11.72
C LEU A 37 0.64 -1.44 -13.18
N ARG A 38 1.64 -1.56 -14.05
CA ARG A 38 1.52 -1.23 -15.48
C ARG A 38 0.38 -2.04 -16.12
N GLY A 39 -0.55 -1.34 -16.77
CA GLY A 39 -1.71 -1.92 -17.44
C GLY A 39 -2.83 -2.41 -16.50
N LYS A 40 -2.71 -2.24 -15.18
CA LYS A 40 -3.71 -2.72 -14.20
C LYS A 40 -4.74 -1.69 -13.75
N GLY A 41 -4.80 -0.57 -14.48
CA GLY A 41 -5.76 0.49 -14.25
C GLY A 41 -7.23 0.07 -14.51
N PRO A 42 -8.21 0.85 -14.00
CA PRO A 42 -8.03 2.01 -13.14
C PRO A 42 -7.44 1.62 -11.77
N LEU A 43 -6.55 2.47 -11.26
CA LEU A 43 -5.95 2.31 -9.94
C LEU A 43 -6.70 3.20 -8.95
N ALA A 44 -6.87 2.72 -7.72
CA ALA A 44 -7.45 3.51 -6.63
C ALA A 44 -6.50 3.49 -5.43
N LEU A 45 -6.16 4.67 -4.90
CA LEU A 45 -5.49 4.80 -3.62
C LEU A 45 -6.51 4.49 -2.52
N MET A 46 -6.33 3.36 -1.83
CA MET A 46 -7.30 2.89 -0.84
C MET A 46 -6.96 3.35 0.57
N TRP A 47 -5.67 3.53 0.85
CA TRP A 47 -5.18 3.88 2.18
C TRP A 47 -3.75 4.40 2.10
N HIS A 48 -3.38 5.31 2.99
CA HIS A 48 -1.99 5.69 3.24
C HIS A 48 -1.80 6.22 4.67
N GLN A 49 -0.59 6.07 5.19
CA GLN A 49 -0.18 6.64 6.48
C GLN A 49 1.31 7.02 6.43
N ALA A 50 1.66 8.14 7.08
CA ALA A 50 3.05 8.52 7.31
C ALA A 50 3.68 7.55 8.32
N ILE A 51 4.85 7.02 7.99
CA ILE A 51 5.60 6.06 8.81
C ILE A 51 7.00 6.65 8.96
N GLY A 52 7.53 6.65 10.18
CA GLY A 52 8.66 7.45 10.62
C GLY A 52 9.83 7.48 9.64
N ASP A 53 10.83 6.65 9.87
CA ASP A 53 12.00 6.60 8.99
C ASP A 53 11.85 5.58 7.85
N LYS A 54 12.80 5.61 6.91
CA LYS A 54 12.81 4.69 5.76
C LYS A 54 12.89 3.22 6.20
N ARG A 55 13.64 2.91 7.25
CA ARG A 55 13.85 1.53 7.73
C ARG A 55 12.57 0.98 8.33
N GLU A 56 11.90 1.79 9.15
CA GLU A 56 10.61 1.48 9.73
C GLU A 56 9.54 1.28 8.64
N ALA A 57 9.46 2.21 7.69
CA ALA A 57 8.52 2.12 6.58
C ALA A 57 8.71 0.84 5.75
N MET A 58 9.95 0.47 5.44
CA MET A 58 10.25 -0.78 4.72
C MET A 58 9.92 -2.03 5.55
N SER A 59 10.18 -2.01 6.86
CA SER A 59 9.84 -3.12 7.76
C SER A 59 8.33 -3.33 7.84
N ILE A 60 7.57 -2.25 8.00
CA ILE A 60 6.10 -2.29 8.02
C ILE A 60 5.55 -2.71 6.66
N GLU A 61 6.10 -2.22 5.55
CA GLU A 61 5.73 -2.67 4.21
C GLU A 61 5.89 -4.17 4.02
N TYR A 62 7.00 -4.73 4.50
CA TYR A 62 7.22 -6.17 4.48
C TYR A 62 6.16 -6.93 5.29
N LYS A 63 5.87 -6.50 6.52
CA LYS A 63 4.83 -7.12 7.36
C LYS A 63 3.44 -7.06 6.70
N ILE A 64 3.05 -5.90 6.18
CA ILE A 64 1.77 -5.75 5.47
C ILE A 64 1.72 -6.62 4.22
N LYS A 65 2.82 -6.87 3.51
CA LYS A 65 2.80 -7.81 2.38
C LYS A 65 2.39 -9.23 2.81
N GLN A 66 2.81 -9.67 4.01
CA GLN A 66 2.56 -11.02 4.53
C GLN A 66 1.17 -11.24 5.13
N ILE A 67 0.49 -10.20 5.64
CA ILE A 67 -0.84 -10.39 6.22
C ILE A 67 -1.90 -10.73 5.16
N ASP A 68 -2.98 -11.36 5.60
CA ASP A 68 -4.09 -11.72 4.74
C ASP A 68 -4.82 -10.51 4.14
N ARG A 69 -5.63 -10.79 3.11
CA ARG A 69 -6.44 -9.75 2.46
C ARG A 69 -7.44 -9.12 3.43
N LYS A 70 -8.00 -9.91 4.35
CA LYS A 70 -9.04 -9.45 5.28
C LYS A 70 -8.52 -8.38 6.24
N LYS A 71 -7.33 -8.54 6.81
CA LYS A 71 -6.69 -7.51 7.65
C LYS A 71 -6.37 -6.25 6.85
N LYS A 72 -5.87 -6.38 5.61
CA LYS A 72 -5.65 -5.22 4.72
C LYS A 72 -6.93 -4.43 4.46
N LEU A 73 -8.05 -5.13 4.23
CA LEU A 73 -9.36 -4.48 4.04
C LEU A 73 -9.86 -3.83 5.34
N SER A 74 -9.63 -4.47 6.48
CA SER A 74 -9.98 -3.91 7.79
C SER A 74 -9.21 -2.62 8.07
N LEU A 75 -7.93 -2.55 7.67
CA LEU A 75 -7.13 -1.32 7.69
C LEU A 75 -7.72 -0.23 6.79
N ILE A 76 -8.09 -0.59 5.55
CA ILE A 76 -8.68 0.34 4.58
C ILE A 76 -10.02 0.91 5.09
N HIS A 77 -10.85 0.08 5.73
CA HIS A 77 -12.15 0.50 6.26
C HIS A 77 -12.08 1.14 7.66
N GLY A 78 -10.89 1.21 8.27
CA GLY A 78 -10.70 1.78 9.60
C GLY A 78 -11.19 0.90 10.76
N SER A 79 -11.52 -0.38 10.51
CA SER A 79 -11.88 -1.33 11.57
C SER A 79 -10.67 -1.90 12.31
N LEU A 80 -9.47 -1.78 11.73
CA LEU A 80 -8.19 -2.04 12.40
C LEU A 80 -7.26 -0.87 12.15
N THR A 81 -6.44 -0.53 13.14
CA THR A 81 -5.33 0.38 13.01
C THR A 81 -4.08 -0.35 12.51
N LEU A 82 -3.07 0.41 12.12
CA LEU A 82 -1.77 -0.17 11.80
C LEU A 82 -1.13 -0.83 13.03
N ASP A 83 -1.29 -0.24 14.21
CA ASP A 83 -0.75 -0.78 15.46
C ASP A 83 -1.39 -2.12 15.82
N ASP A 84 -2.71 -2.27 15.65
CA ASP A 84 -3.40 -3.56 15.83
C ASP A 84 -2.78 -4.64 14.94
N ILE A 85 -2.52 -4.30 13.68
CA ILE A 85 -1.91 -5.24 12.72
C ILE A 85 -0.47 -5.60 13.12
N LEU A 86 0.30 -4.65 13.63
CA LEU A 86 1.70 -4.87 14.00
C LEU A 86 1.84 -5.63 15.33
N ALA A 87 0.90 -5.47 16.26
CA ALA A 87 0.89 -6.14 17.56
C ALA A 87 0.63 -7.66 17.44
N HIS A 88 -0.18 -8.09 16.48
CA HIS A 88 -0.58 -9.50 16.29
C HIS A 88 0.36 -10.35 15.44
N ASN A 89 1.54 -9.83 15.07
CA ASN A 89 2.55 -10.55 14.28
C ASN A 89 3.86 -10.78 15.07
N LYS A 90 3.76 -10.86 16.41
CA LYS A 90 4.85 -11.26 17.29
C LYS A 90 4.74 -12.74 17.63
#